data_AF-A0AAW0QTV7-F1
#
_entry.id   AF-A0AAW0QTV7-F1
#
_cell.length_a   1.000
_cell.length_b   1.000
_cell.length_c   1.000
_cell.angle_alpha   90.00
_cell.angle_beta   90.00
_cell.angle_gamma   90.00
#
_symmetry.space_group_name_H-M   'P 1'
#
loop_
_entity.id
_entity.type
_entity.pdbx_description
1 polymer ?
#
loop_
_entity_poly.entity_id
_entity_poly.type
_entity_poly.pdbx_seq_one_letter_code
_entity_poly.pdbx_strand_id
1 'polypeptide(L)' 'MLLVVAREDWDHENRSKRTGRVPSAKLIKLPRYLREENHLSDNDWEVLRHLESILMIFETVVKTLEGDGKVRDR' A
#
# COMPACT_ATOMS: atom_id res chain seq x y z
N MET A 1 -9.80 2.28 3.82
CA MET A 1 -9.84 3.02 5.11
C MET A 1 -8.60 3.90 5.30
N LEU A 2 -7.38 3.38 5.17
CA LEU A 2 -6.14 4.18 5.36
C LEU A 2 -5.97 5.38 4.39
N LEU A 3 -6.29 5.20 3.09
CA LEU A 3 -6.21 6.30 2.12
C LEU A 3 -7.24 7.41 2.39
N VAL A 4 -8.40 7.06 2.95
CA VAL A 4 -9.44 8.02 3.32
C VAL A 4 -8.97 8.88 4.49
N VAL A 5 -8.45 8.25 5.54
CA VAL A 5 -7.89 8.96 6.71
C VAL A 5 -6.71 9.84 6.31
N ALA A 6 -5.77 9.31 5.51
CA ALA A 6 -4.63 10.08 5.04
C ALA A 6 -5.04 11.28 4.17
N ARG A 7 -6.16 11.16 3.43
CA ARG A 7 -6.71 12.27 2.65
C ARG A 7 -7.34 13.33 3.55
N GLU A 8 -8.11 12.92 4.55
CA GLU A 8 -8.74 13.82 5.51
C GLU A 8 -7.72 14.61 6.33
N ASP A 9 -6.66 13.93 6.81
CA ASP A 9 -5.56 14.57 7.54
C ASP A 9 -4.84 15.60 6.67
N TRP A 10 -4.54 15.23 5.42
CA TRP A 10 -3.89 16.14 4.47
C TRP A 10 -4.77 17.35 4.15
N ASP A 11 -6.07 17.14 3.91
CA ASP A 11 -7.02 18.22 3.62
C ASP A 11 -7.19 19.15 4.84
N HIS A 12 -7.17 18.61 6.06
CA HIS A 12 -7.23 19.38 7.31
C HIS A 12 -6.00 20.29 7.47
N GLU A 13 -4.79 19.73 7.31
CA GLU A 13 -3.53 20.47 7.44
C GLU A 13 -3.36 21.52 6.33
N ASN A 14 -3.90 21.24 5.14
CA ASN A 14 -3.72 22.08 3.96
C ASN A 14 -4.85 23.07 3.72
N ARG A 15 -5.89 23.06 4.56
CA ARG A 15 -7.03 23.97 4.48
C ARG A 15 -6.62 25.42 4.76
N SER A 16 -7.12 26.34 3.93
CA SER A 16 -7.00 27.78 4.20
C SER A 16 -7.88 28.17 5.40
N LYS A 17 -7.29 28.80 6.42
CA LYS A 17 -8.02 29.33 7.57
C LYS A 17 -9.06 30.40 7.19
N ARG A 18 -8.87 31.11 6.07
CA ARG A 18 -9.74 32.20 5.62
C ARG A 18 -10.94 31.73 4.79
N THR A 19 -10.75 30.71 3.97
CA THR A 19 -11.77 30.27 2.99
C THR A 19 -12.28 28.86 3.24
N GLY A 20 -11.67 28.12 4.17
CA GLY A 20 -12.05 26.74 4.44
C GLY A 20 -11.88 25.82 3.22
N ARG A 21 -11.06 26.18 2.24
CA ARG A 21 -10.77 25.36 1.07
C ARG A 21 -9.26 25.14 0.94
N VAL A 22 -8.86 24.03 0.35
CA VAL A 22 -7.46 23.80 0.00
C VAL A 22 -7.12 24.66 -1.22
N PRO A 23 -6.11 25.56 -1.13
CA PRO A 23 -5.66 26.36 -2.26
C PRO A 23 -5.10 25.49 -3.40
N SER A 24 -5.30 25.91 -4.66
CA SER A 24 -4.78 25.18 -5.84
C SER A 24 -3.27 24.95 -5.81
N ALA A 25 -2.50 25.88 -5.24
CA ALA A 25 -1.05 25.74 -5.05
C ALA A 25 -0.68 24.56 -4.11
N LYS A 26 -1.55 24.21 -3.17
CA LYS A 26 -1.37 23.07 -2.27
C LYS A 26 -1.84 21.76 -2.92
N LEU A 27 -2.89 21.79 -3.75
CA LEU A 27 -3.30 20.63 -4.56
C LEU A 27 -2.21 20.15 -5.53
N ILE A 28 -1.39 21.04 -6.07
CA ILE A 28 -0.23 20.67 -6.90
C ILE A 28 0.82 19.87 -6.10
N LYS A 29 0.92 20.13 -4.80
CA LYS A 29 1.81 19.42 -3.85
C LYS A 29 1.17 18.19 -3.23
N LEU A 30 0.01 17.76 -3.73
CA LEU A 30 -0.66 16.55 -3.25
C LEU A 30 0.28 15.34 -3.42
N PRO A 31 0.57 14.59 -2.33
CA PRO A 31 1.37 13.38 -2.40
C PRO A 31 0.83 12.41 -3.44
N ARG A 32 1.73 11.74 -4.17
CA ARG A 32 1.35 10.86 -5.30
C ARG A 32 0.31 9.80 -4.91
N TYR A 33 0.46 9.20 -3.73
CA TYR A 33 -0.45 8.15 -3.24
C TYR A 33 -1.87 8.65 -2.90
N LEU A 34 -2.10 9.97 -2.81
CA LEU A 34 -3.42 10.57 -2.62
C LEU A 34 -4.03 11.08 -3.94
N ARG A 35 -3.31 10.95 -5.05
CA ARG A 35 -3.82 11.35 -6.36
C ARG A 35 -4.55 10.18 -6.99
N GLU A 36 -5.70 10.49 -7.57
CA GLU A 36 -6.61 9.50 -8.11
C GLU A 36 -5.98 8.67 -9.24
N GLU A 37 -5.12 9.29 -10.06
CA GLU A 37 -4.40 8.60 -11.12
C GLU A 37 -3.40 7.54 -10.63
N ASN A 38 -3.02 7.56 -9.35
CA ASN A 38 -2.13 6.58 -8.74
C ASN A 38 -2.89 5.59 -7.84
N HIS A 39 -4.21 5.68 -7.77
CA HIS A 39 -5.00 4.69 -7.05
C HIS A 39 -5.04 3.39 -7.84
N LEU A 40 -4.76 2.30 -7.15
CA LEU A 40 -4.89 0.96 -7.70
C LEU A 40 -6.36 0.66 -7.94
N SER A 41 -6.68 0.22 -9.16
CA SER A 41 -8.01 -0.29 -9.49
C SER A 41 -8.26 -1.64 -8.82
N ASP A 42 -9.52 -2.09 -8.80
CA ASP A 42 -9.87 -3.40 -8.25
C ASP A 42 -9.08 -4.54 -8.93
N ASN A 43 -8.84 -4.42 -10.24
CA ASN A 43 -8.02 -5.36 -11.00
C ASN A 43 -6.55 -5.33 -10.56
N ASP A 44 -5.98 -4.15 -10.30
CA ASP A 44 -4.59 -4.05 -9.83
C ASP A 44 -4.45 -4.70 -8.45
N TRP A 45 -5.43 -4.51 -7.56
CA TRP A 45 -5.47 -5.18 -6.26
C TRP A 45 -5.63 -6.70 -6.37
N GLU A 46 -6.38 -7.18 -7.36
CA GLU A 46 -6.50 -8.62 -7.65
C GLU A 46 -5.16 -9.21 -8.12
N VAL A 47 -4.46 -8.53 -9.03
CA VAL A 47 -3.11 -8.94 -9.46
C VAL A 47 -2.14 -9.00 -8.29
N LEU A 48 -2.17 -8.02 -7.38
CA LEU A 48 -1.31 -8.02 -6.19
C LEU A 48 -1.63 -9.20 -5.25
N ARG A 49 -2.91 -9.57 -5.09
CA ARG A 49 -3.29 -10.77 -4.31
C ARG A 49 -2.81 -12.07 -4.94
N HIS A 50 -2.85 -12.17 -6.26
CA HIS A 50 -2.27 -13.32 -6.95
C HIS A 50 -0.74 -13.39 -6.76
N LEU A 51 -0.06 -12.25 -6.85
CA LEU A 51 1.37 -12.17 -6.59
C LEU A 51 1.72 -12.60 -5.16
N GLU A 52 0.98 -12.11 -4.16
CA GLU A 52 1.12 -12.52 -2.76
C GLU A 52 0.98 -14.05 -2.61
N SER A 53 -0.05 -14.63 -3.22
CA SER A 53 -0.25 -16.08 -3.19
C SER A 53 0.92 -16.85 -3.79
N ILE A 54 1.48 -16.39 -4.90
CA ILE A 54 2.65 -17.01 -5.55
C ILE A 54 3.86 -16.94 -4.61
N LEU A 55 4.12 -15.77 -4.03
CA LEU A 55 5.25 -15.57 -3.11
C LEU A 55 5.13 -16.44 -1.85
N MET A 56 3.94 -16.59 -1.28
CA MET A 56 3.72 -17.49 -0.14
C MET A 56 4.00 -18.96 -0.48
N ILE A 57 3.65 -19.40 -1.69
CA ILE A 57 3.98 -20.76 -2.15
C ILE A 57 5.50 -20.92 -2.23
N PHE A 58 6.20 -19.96 -2.83
CA PHE A 58 7.67 -19.99 -2.90
C PHE A 58 8.30 -20.03 -1.51
N GLU A 59 7.86 -19.16 -0.59
CA GLU A 59 8.36 -19.15 0.79
C GLU A 59 8.14 -20.51 1.48
N THR A 60 6.96 -21.11 1.31
CA THR A 60 6.63 -22.42 1.87
C THR A 60 7.50 -23.53 1.30
N VAL A 61 7.72 -23.53 -0.02
CA VAL A 61 8.58 -24.50 -0.70
C VAL A 61 10.02 -24.36 -0.24
N VAL A 62 10.55 -23.13 -0.17
CA VAL A 62 11.91 -22.87 0.34
C VAL A 62 12.07 -23.38 1.76
N LYS A 63 11.16 -23.02 2.68
CA LYS A 63 11.17 -23.52 4.06
C LYS A 63 11.11 -25.05 4.15
N THR A 64 10.38 -25.69 3.24
CA THR A 64 10.28 -27.15 3.18
C THR A 64 11.58 -27.79 2.70
N LEU A 65 12.20 -27.20 1.68
CA LEU A 65 13.43 -27.71 1.07
C LEU A 65 14.68 -27.47 1.91
N GLU A 66 14.78 -26.33 2.59
CA GLU A 66 15.85 -26.05 3.55
C GLU A 66 15.76 -26.96 4.78
N GLY A 67 14.58 -27.53 5.04
CA GLY A 67 14.30 -28.36 6.20
C GLY A 67 14.40 -27.58 7.52
N ASP A 68 14.20 -28.25 8.65
CA ASP A 68 14.39 -27.65 9.97
C ASP A 68 15.87 -27.54 10.39
N GLY A 69 16.80 -27.76 9.46
CA GLY A 69 18.24 -27.81 9.71
C GLY A 69 18.68 -28.94 10.65
N LYS A 70 17.77 -29.86 11.02
CA LYS A 70 18.10 -30.93 11.97
C LYS A 70 18.70 -32.12 11.26
N VAL A 71 20.03 -32.23 11.35
CA VAL A 71 20.72 -33.51 11.13
C VAL A 71 20.22 -34.48 12.21
N ARG A 72 19.50 -35.52 11.78
CA ARG A 72 19.17 -36.64 12.65
C ARG A 72 20.31 -37.65 12.54
N ASP A 73 21.05 -37.83 13.63
CA ASP A 73 22.02 -38.92 13.74
C ASP A 73 21.31 -40.27 13.54
N ARG A 74 21.95 -41.14 12.77
CA ARG A 74 21.45 -42.44 12.36
C ARG A 74 22.06 -43.55 13.19
#